data_AF-A0A8H5TRG1-F1
#
_entry.id   AF-A0A8H5TRG1-F1
#
_cell.length_a   1.000
_cell.length_b   1.000
_cell.length_c   1.000
_cell.angle_alpha   90.00
_cell.angle_beta   90.00
_cell.angle_gamma   90.00
#
_symmetry.space_group_name_H-M   'P 1'
#
loop_
_entity.id
_entity.type
_entity.pdbx_description
1 polymer ?
#
loop_
_entity_poly.entity_id
_entity_poly.type
_entity_poly.pdbx_seq_one_letter_code
_entity_poly.pdbx_strand_id
1 'polypeptide(L)'
;MASVNDIPSMRATALTIMATRAQDQDLVADVASQYYNEHLKSLLQDNSETKSTCVVPSFGWHPWFSHLLYDDSADTPTYRPTSGSGAELADKQAHYNAVLQPEPSSDFVASLPTPVSVSSFLDATESRLSANQHALVGEIGLDKAFRLPEPWNASEQTERDSTLTPGGREGRHLSPHRVRMDHQRDILAAQLRLAAKTGRPVSVHGVQAHGVLHETLAATWKGHEREVITRRKRRLVASGAEDFSDEDDDDSEKPYPPRICLHSFSASVEVLKQYLNPTIPARIFVSLSTAVNLSTNASCAKTDEVIRALPDDSVLVESDLHIAGKRMDDALEDIYRHVCEVKGWELEEGVKRIAKNYEEFIFGR
;
A
#
# COMPACT_ATOMS: atom_id res chain seq x y z
N MET A 1 19.76 -6.48 3.31
CA MET A 1 20.51 -6.18 2.06
C MET A 1 20.97 -7.43 1.32
N ALA A 2 21.37 -8.52 2.00
CA ALA A 2 21.82 -9.74 1.30
C ALA A 2 20.80 -10.30 0.27
N SER A 3 19.50 -10.24 0.57
CA SER A 3 18.45 -10.75 -0.33
C SER A 3 18.19 -9.90 -1.58
N VAL A 4 18.61 -8.63 -1.61
CA VAL A 4 18.43 -7.77 -2.81
C VAL A 4 19.18 -8.35 -4.01
N ASN A 5 20.35 -8.95 -3.76
CA ASN A 5 21.17 -9.58 -4.79
C ASN A 5 20.51 -10.82 -5.41
N ASP A 6 19.49 -11.38 -4.77
CA ASP A 6 18.76 -12.55 -5.29
C ASP A 6 17.69 -12.14 -6.32
N ILE A 7 17.28 -10.87 -6.35
CA ILE A 7 16.21 -10.36 -7.23
C ILE A 7 16.42 -10.77 -8.70
N PRO A 8 17.60 -10.57 -9.33
CA PRO A 8 17.78 -10.89 -10.75
C PRO A 8 17.55 -12.37 -11.12
N SER A 9 17.68 -13.26 -10.13
CA SER A 9 17.56 -14.71 -10.29
C SER A 9 16.18 -15.25 -9.90
N MET A 10 15.26 -14.39 -9.50
CA MET A 10 13.91 -14.79 -9.16
C MET A 10 13.12 -15.22 -10.39
N ARG A 11 12.13 -16.08 -10.17
CA ARG A 11 11.19 -16.53 -11.21
C ARG A 11 10.15 -15.47 -11.55
N ALA A 12 9.84 -14.58 -10.60
CA ALA A 12 8.94 -13.46 -10.83
C ALA A 12 9.48 -12.52 -11.91
N THR A 13 8.68 -12.23 -12.94
CA THR A 13 9.05 -11.31 -14.02
C THR A 13 9.21 -9.86 -13.53
N ALA A 14 8.33 -9.42 -12.63
CA ALA A 14 8.36 -8.09 -12.04
C ALA A 14 7.95 -8.14 -10.57
N LEU A 15 8.53 -7.28 -9.76
CA LEU A 15 8.24 -7.13 -8.34
C LEU A 15 7.97 -5.67 -8.01
N THR A 16 6.82 -5.40 -7.41
CA THR A 16 6.62 -4.15 -6.68
C THR A 16 7.26 -4.30 -5.30
N ILE A 17 8.18 -3.40 -4.95
CA ILE A 17 8.77 -3.34 -3.59
C ILE A 17 8.34 -2.05 -2.91
N MET A 18 7.95 -2.13 -1.64
CA MET A 18 7.35 -1.01 -0.92
C MET A 18 8.31 -0.43 0.10
N ALA A 19 8.48 0.90 0.05
CA ALA A 19 9.11 1.64 1.12
C ALA A 19 8.06 2.00 2.16
N THR A 20 8.11 1.37 3.33
CA THR A 20 7.06 1.51 4.36
C THR A 20 7.33 2.61 5.39
N ARG A 21 8.57 3.13 5.43
CA ARG A 21 9.07 4.10 6.43
C ARG A 21 10.25 4.89 5.89
N ALA A 22 10.77 5.82 6.69
CA ALA A 22 11.87 6.73 6.35
C ALA A 22 13.08 6.03 5.70
N GLN A 23 13.62 5.00 6.36
CA GLN A 23 14.87 4.36 5.93
C GLN A 23 14.70 3.51 4.66
N ASP A 24 13.48 3.06 4.38
CA ASP A 24 13.21 2.22 3.22
C ASP A 24 13.14 3.06 1.93
N GLN A 25 12.88 4.38 2.04
CA GLN A 25 12.67 5.25 0.87
C GLN A 25 13.91 5.27 -0.03
N ASP A 26 15.10 5.47 0.55
CA ASP A 26 16.34 5.54 -0.20
C ASP A 26 16.77 4.14 -0.67
N LEU A 27 16.62 3.12 0.20
CA LEU A 27 16.91 1.73 -0.18
C LEU A 27 16.09 1.28 -1.39
N VAL A 28 14.78 1.54 -1.40
CA VAL A 28 13.90 1.16 -2.51
C VAL A 28 14.23 1.95 -3.78
N ALA A 29 14.57 3.24 -3.66
CA ALA A 29 15.02 4.04 -4.79
C ALA A 29 16.33 3.49 -5.40
N ASP A 30 17.30 3.14 -4.55
CA ASP A 30 18.57 2.56 -4.97
C ASP A 30 18.37 1.20 -5.66
N VAL A 31 17.57 0.32 -5.06
CA VAL A 31 17.25 -1.01 -5.63
C VAL A 31 16.52 -0.87 -6.95
N ALA A 32 15.56 0.04 -7.05
CA ALA A 32 14.86 0.29 -8.30
C ALA A 32 15.82 0.80 -9.37
N SER A 33 16.74 1.71 -9.06
CA SER A 33 17.73 2.19 -10.04
C SER A 33 18.63 1.09 -10.61
N GLN A 34 18.89 0.03 -9.83
CA GLN A 34 19.72 -1.10 -10.25
C GLN A 34 18.97 -2.11 -11.12
N TYR A 35 17.67 -2.30 -10.88
CA TYR A 35 16.85 -3.35 -11.52
C TYR A 35 15.65 -2.79 -12.28
N TYR A 36 15.74 -1.52 -12.71
CA TYR A 36 14.72 -0.86 -13.53
C TYR A 36 14.77 -1.37 -14.97
N ASN A 37 13.60 -1.41 -15.62
CA ASN A 37 13.47 -1.74 -17.03
C ASN A 37 12.51 -0.76 -17.73
N GLU A 38 13.03 0.06 -18.63
CA GLU A 38 12.26 1.02 -19.43
C GLU A 38 11.20 0.36 -20.34
N HIS A 39 11.36 -0.94 -20.62
CA HIS A 39 10.46 -1.73 -21.44
C HIS A 39 9.60 -2.70 -20.62
N LEU A 40 9.36 -2.39 -19.33
CA LEU A 40 8.56 -3.22 -18.43
C LEU A 40 7.22 -3.67 -19.03
N LYS A 41 6.52 -2.79 -19.75
CA LYS A 41 5.25 -3.12 -20.41
C LYS A 41 5.41 -4.25 -21.44
N SER A 42 6.41 -4.14 -22.32
CA SER A 42 6.74 -5.19 -23.30
C SER A 42 7.15 -6.49 -22.59
N LEU A 43 7.94 -6.37 -21.52
CA LEU A 43 8.41 -7.53 -20.74
C LEU A 43 7.27 -8.28 -20.04
N LEU A 44 6.19 -7.60 -19.62
CA LEU A 44 5.00 -8.25 -19.06
C LEU A 44 4.13 -8.93 -20.12
N GLN A 45 4.19 -8.46 -21.38
CA GLN A 45 3.43 -9.02 -22.51
C GLN A 45 4.15 -10.17 -23.23
N ASP A 46 5.48 -10.17 -23.22
CA ASP A 46 6.29 -11.15 -23.92
C ASP A 46 6.45 -12.45 -23.08
N ASN A 47 6.59 -13.61 -23.71
CA ASN A 47 6.80 -14.90 -23.03
C ASN A 47 8.26 -15.40 -23.12
N SER A 48 9.21 -14.49 -23.41
CA SER A 48 10.64 -14.81 -23.51
C SER A 48 11.21 -15.50 -22.24
N GLU A 49 12.01 -16.55 -22.46
CA GLU A 49 12.62 -17.40 -21.42
C GLU A 49 13.83 -16.77 -20.70
N THR A 50 14.41 -15.69 -21.24
CA THR A 50 15.57 -15.01 -20.64
C THR A 50 15.16 -13.67 -20.04
N LYS A 51 14.79 -13.66 -18.75
CA LYS A 51 14.39 -12.43 -18.05
C LYS A 51 15.04 -12.36 -16.68
N SER A 52 15.68 -11.21 -16.42
CA SER A 52 15.97 -10.75 -15.07
C SER A 52 14.71 -10.11 -14.51
N THR A 53 14.38 -10.38 -13.26
CA THR A 53 13.28 -9.71 -12.57
C THR A 53 13.46 -8.20 -12.58
N CYS A 54 12.40 -7.48 -12.93
CA CYS A 54 12.35 -6.03 -12.87
C CYS A 54 11.74 -5.55 -11.54
N VAL A 55 12.21 -4.41 -11.05
CA VAL A 55 11.65 -3.77 -9.85
C VAL A 55 10.77 -2.58 -10.24
N VAL A 56 9.59 -2.49 -9.61
CA VAL A 56 8.73 -1.32 -9.59
C VAL A 56 8.75 -0.75 -8.16
N PRO A 57 9.31 0.44 -7.93
CA PRO A 57 9.32 1.00 -6.59
C PRO A 57 7.94 1.54 -6.19
N SER A 58 7.60 1.41 -4.92
CA SER A 58 6.45 2.04 -4.31
C SER A 58 6.93 2.84 -3.11
N PHE A 59 6.57 4.13 -3.06
CA PHE A 59 6.99 5.06 -2.01
C PHE A 59 5.79 5.49 -1.17
N GLY A 60 5.85 5.28 0.14
CA GLY A 60 4.78 5.62 1.05
C GLY A 60 5.23 5.63 2.50
N TRP A 61 4.33 6.04 3.37
CA TRP A 61 4.51 5.99 4.82
C TRP A 61 3.40 5.17 5.43
N HIS A 62 3.77 4.00 5.92
CA HIS A 62 2.86 3.02 6.46
C HIS A 62 2.22 3.52 7.77
N PRO A 63 0.94 3.21 8.05
CA PRO A 63 0.23 3.66 9.26
C PRO A 63 0.96 3.35 10.57
N TRP A 64 1.76 2.29 10.62
CA TRP A 64 2.57 1.94 11.79
C TRP A 64 3.53 3.07 12.19
N PHE A 65 4.06 3.79 11.22
CA PHE A 65 5.05 4.84 11.41
C PHE A 65 4.45 6.25 11.31
N SER A 66 3.14 6.39 11.12
CA SER A 66 2.45 7.69 10.99
C SER A 66 2.63 8.61 12.20
N HIS A 67 2.90 8.06 13.39
CA HIS A 67 3.26 8.82 14.59
C HIS A 67 4.57 9.61 14.46
N LEU A 68 5.41 9.32 13.46
CA LEU A 68 6.64 10.05 13.20
C LEU A 68 6.41 11.30 12.33
N LEU A 69 5.18 11.53 11.89
CA LEU A 69 4.82 12.64 11.02
C LEU A 69 3.86 13.60 11.72
N TYR A 70 4.00 14.88 11.46
CA TYR A 70 3.05 15.91 11.87
C TYR A 70 2.59 16.76 10.69
N ASP A 71 1.33 17.17 10.68
CA ASP A 71 0.82 18.12 9.70
C ASP A 71 1.29 19.52 10.05
N ASP A 72 2.26 20.01 9.29
CA ASP A 72 2.84 21.34 9.41
C ASP A 72 1.99 22.44 8.75
N SER A 73 0.95 22.05 8.00
CA SER A 73 -0.02 22.98 7.39
C SER A 73 -1.24 23.26 8.27
N ALA A 74 -1.44 22.48 9.33
CA ALA A 74 -2.55 22.67 10.26
C ALA A 74 -2.47 24.02 10.99
N ASP A 75 -3.62 24.63 11.31
CA ASP A 75 -3.70 25.88 12.10
C ASP A 75 -2.95 25.74 13.44
N THR A 76 -3.02 24.55 14.04
CA THR A 76 -2.31 24.18 15.26
C THR A 76 -1.54 22.87 15.06
N PRO A 77 -0.31 22.93 14.52
CA PRO A 77 0.51 21.73 14.35
C PRO A 77 0.81 21.08 15.70
N THR A 78 0.81 19.74 15.73
CA THR A 78 1.07 18.97 16.95
C THR A 78 2.52 19.00 17.39
N TYR A 79 3.44 19.33 16.48
CA TYR A 79 4.86 19.56 16.75
C TYR A 79 5.25 20.96 16.26
N ARG A 80 5.99 21.71 17.08
CA ARG A 80 6.50 23.05 16.74
C ARG A 80 7.96 23.11 17.14
N PRO A 81 8.92 23.06 16.22
CA PRO A 81 10.33 23.04 16.60
C PRO A 81 10.73 24.35 17.27
N THR A 82 10.98 24.34 18.57
CA THR A 82 11.54 25.48 19.30
C THR A 82 13.04 25.29 19.58
N SER A 83 13.79 26.39 19.61
CA SER A 83 15.25 26.35 19.77
C SER A 83 15.64 26.15 21.25
N GLY A 84 16.18 24.97 21.59
CA GLY A 84 16.76 24.64 22.89
C GLY A 84 16.49 23.18 23.32
N SER A 85 17.48 22.51 23.94
CA SER A 85 17.39 21.06 24.24
C SER A 85 16.23 20.67 25.16
N GLY A 86 15.88 21.51 26.14
CA GLY A 86 14.72 21.28 27.01
C GLY A 86 13.38 21.56 26.32
N ALA A 87 13.40 22.37 25.27
CA ALA A 87 12.21 22.74 24.50
C ALA A 87 11.87 21.66 23.45
N GLU A 88 12.89 21.04 22.84
CA GLU A 88 12.74 19.92 21.90
C GLU A 88 11.99 18.72 22.53
N LEU A 89 12.34 18.33 23.77
CA LEU A 89 11.65 17.22 24.44
C LEU A 89 10.19 17.57 24.77
N ALA A 90 9.91 18.82 25.14
CA ALA A 90 8.55 19.29 25.41
C ALA A 90 7.69 19.32 24.14
N ASP A 91 8.23 19.79 23.02
CA ASP A 91 7.55 19.81 21.73
C ASP A 91 7.28 18.39 21.24
N LYS A 92 8.25 17.50 21.42
CA LYS A 92 8.12 16.07 21.10
C LYS A 92 7.05 15.40 21.97
N GLN A 93 7.01 15.71 23.28
CA GLN A 93 5.95 15.23 24.19
C GLN A 93 4.58 15.72 23.76
N ALA A 94 4.44 17.00 23.40
CA ALA A 94 3.19 17.56 22.92
C ALA A 94 2.67 16.81 21.69
N HIS A 95 3.55 16.54 20.73
CA HIS A 95 3.20 15.77 19.54
C HIS A 95 2.74 14.34 19.87
N TYR A 96 3.55 13.57 20.60
CA TYR A 96 3.23 12.18 20.88
C TYR A 96 2.03 12.01 21.81
N ASN A 97 1.76 12.95 22.72
CA ASN A 97 0.52 12.97 23.50
C ASN A 97 -0.71 13.19 22.62
N ALA A 98 -0.59 14.06 21.61
CA ALA A 98 -1.67 14.36 20.69
C ALA A 98 -1.99 13.20 19.76
N VAL A 99 -0.97 12.44 19.28
CA VAL A 99 -1.15 11.43 18.23
C VAL A 99 -1.18 9.98 18.75
N LEU A 100 -0.73 9.70 19.96
CA LEU A 100 -0.76 8.35 20.55
C LEU A 100 -1.93 8.18 21.55
N GLN A 101 -2.33 6.93 21.75
CA GLN A 101 -3.30 6.52 22.76
C GLN A 101 -2.96 5.12 23.31
N PRO A 102 -2.96 4.91 24.65
CA PRO A 102 -3.02 5.94 25.69
C PRO A 102 -1.81 6.90 25.60
N GLU A 103 -1.86 8.02 26.32
CA GLU A 103 -0.75 8.97 26.34
C GLU A 103 0.54 8.30 26.86
N PRO A 104 1.69 8.51 26.18
CA PRO A 104 2.96 7.90 26.55
C PRO A 104 3.64 8.59 27.73
N SER A 105 4.45 7.82 28.46
CA SER A 105 5.36 8.39 29.46
C SER A 105 6.47 9.20 28.79
N SER A 106 7.08 10.11 29.55
CA SER A 106 8.20 10.92 29.04
C SER A 106 9.42 10.09 28.65
N ASP A 107 9.67 8.98 29.35
CA ASP A 107 10.76 8.06 28.99
C ASP A 107 10.49 7.36 27.64
N PHE A 108 9.23 6.95 27.40
CA PHE A 108 8.84 6.37 26.11
C PHE A 108 9.01 7.41 24.99
N VAL A 109 8.54 8.64 25.20
CA VAL A 109 8.71 9.72 24.22
C VAL A 109 10.18 10.06 23.97
N ALA A 110 11.01 10.09 25.01
CA ALA A 110 12.45 10.34 24.87
C ALA A 110 13.10 9.33 23.91
N SER A 111 12.64 8.08 23.89
CA SER A 111 13.17 7.02 23.03
C SER A 111 12.75 7.10 21.55
N LEU A 112 11.63 7.77 21.23
CA LEU A 112 11.13 7.86 19.85
C LEU A 112 11.98 8.85 19.02
N PRO A 113 11.92 8.85 17.68
CA PRO A 113 12.55 9.88 16.87
C PRO A 113 11.90 11.26 17.04
N THR A 114 12.57 12.32 16.60
CA THR A 114 11.95 13.64 16.44
C THR A 114 10.99 13.61 15.24
N PRO A 115 9.73 14.10 15.37
CA PRO A 115 8.76 14.10 14.28
C PRO A 115 9.21 14.90 13.05
N VAL A 116 8.80 14.45 11.87
CA VAL A 116 9.10 15.09 10.58
C VAL A 116 7.81 15.70 10.00
N SER A 117 7.91 16.84 9.33
CA SER A 117 6.76 17.49 8.69
C SER A 117 6.27 16.64 7.51
N VAL A 118 4.95 16.49 7.40
CA VAL A 118 4.32 15.78 6.27
C VAL A 118 4.70 16.42 4.94
N SER A 119 4.74 17.75 4.84
CA SER A 119 5.11 18.46 3.61
C SER A 119 6.49 18.02 3.07
N SER A 120 7.52 18.06 3.92
CA SER A 120 8.88 17.66 3.55
C SER A 120 8.96 16.20 3.09
N PHE A 121 8.19 15.30 3.72
CA PHE A 121 8.10 13.91 3.25
C PHE A 121 7.44 13.83 1.87
N LEU A 122 6.31 14.52 1.66
CA LEU A 122 5.59 14.49 0.38
C LEU A 122 6.40 15.09 -0.77
N ASP A 123 7.13 16.18 -0.55
CA ASP A 123 8.03 16.78 -1.55
C ASP A 123 9.13 15.79 -1.99
N ALA A 124 9.70 15.07 -1.02
CA ALA A 124 10.71 14.05 -1.28
C ALA A 124 10.10 12.83 -2.02
N THR A 125 8.87 12.44 -1.69
CA THR A 125 8.15 11.37 -2.39
C THR A 125 7.81 11.80 -3.82
N GLU A 126 7.30 13.01 -4.03
CA GLU A 126 7.00 13.55 -5.36
C GLU A 126 8.24 13.57 -6.27
N SER A 127 9.40 13.94 -5.71
CA SER A 127 10.68 13.89 -6.42
C SER A 127 11.03 12.46 -6.86
N ARG A 128 10.84 11.46 -5.99
CA ARG A 128 11.08 10.04 -6.32
C ARG A 128 10.10 9.50 -7.37
N LEU A 129 8.83 9.90 -7.30
CA LEU A 129 7.81 9.56 -8.29
C LEU A 129 8.12 10.16 -9.66
N SER A 130 8.67 11.38 -9.69
CA SER A 130 9.10 12.03 -10.93
C SER A 130 10.32 11.35 -11.55
N ALA A 131 11.24 10.86 -10.72
CA ALA A 131 12.41 10.11 -11.17
C ALA A 131 12.10 8.68 -11.65
N ASN A 132 10.92 8.13 -11.32
CA ASN A 132 10.55 6.75 -11.64
C ASN A 132 9.17 6.71 -12.31
N GLN A 133 9.13 6.58 -13.63
CA GLN A 133 7.91 6.69 -14.42
C GLN A 133 6.81 5.69 -14.03
N HIS A 134 7.14 4.54 -13.44
CA HIS A 134 6.17 3.52 -13.07
C HIS A 134 6.00 3.34 -11.56
N ALA A 135 6.57 4.25 -10.75
CA ALA A 135 6.48 4.15 -9.31
C ALA A 135 5.04 4.30 -8.80
N LEU A 136 4.75 3.63 -7.69
CA LEU A 136 3.47 3.71 -7.00
C LEU A 136 3.58 4.57 -5.74
N VAL A 137 2.42 4.93 -5.18
CA VAL A 137 2.35 5.44 -3.81
C VAL A 137 1.86 4.33 -2.88
N GLY A 138 2.70 3.94 -1.92
CA GLY A 138 2.44 2.77 -1.09
C GLY A 138 3.70 2.26 -0.38
N GLU A 139 3.61 1.55 0.72
CA GLU A 139 2.36 1.13 1.37
C GLU A 139 1.80 2.24 2.26
N ILE A 140 0.57 2.65 2.01
CA ILE A 140 -0.15 3.68 2.78
C ILE A 140 -1.43 3.08 3.33
N GLY A 141 -2.03 3.60 4.40
CA GLY A 141 -3.31 3.05 4.84
C GLY A 141 -3.65 3.31 6.28
N LEU A 142 -4.49 2.44 6.85
CA LEU A 142 -4.93 2.49 8.23
C LEU A 142 -4.76 1.14 8.94
N ASP A 143 -4.24 1.17 10.16
CA ASP A 143 -4.08 0.01 11.02
C ASP A 143 -4.55 0.32 12.45
N LYS A 144 -5.71 -0.22 12.82
CA LYS A 144 -6.25 -0.08 14.18
C LYS A 144 -5.56 -1.04 15.18
N ALA A 145 -5.05 -2.17 14.69
CA ALA A 145 -4.58 -3.29 15.49
C ALA A 145 -3.10 -3.19 15.89
N PHE A 146 -2.32 -2.39 15.17
CA PHE A 146 -0.91 -2.18 15.47
C PHE A 146 -0.70 -1.43 16.79
N ARG A 147 0.36 -1.83 17.51
CA ARG A 147 0.87 -1.17 18.70
C ARG A 147 2.35 -0.91 18.49
N LEU A 148 2.84 0.24 18.97
CA LEU A 148 4.24 0.60 18.82
C LEU A 148 5.13 -0.40 19.60
N PRO A 149 6.29 -0.81 19.08
CA PRO A 149 7.23 -1.63 19.83
C PRO A 149 7.78 -0.85 21.04
N GLU A 150 8.08 -1.56 22.11
CA GLU A 150 8.81 -1.01 23.26
C GLU A 150 10.21 -0.53 22.84
N PRO A 151 10.82 0.42 23.56
CA PRO A 151 12.21 0.77 23.36
C PRO A 151 13.12 -0.41 23.66
N TRP A 152 14.26 -0.49 22.98
CA TRP A 152 15.29 -1.46 23.33
C TRP A 152 15.80 -1.20 24.74
N ASN A 153 15.92 -2.23 25.56
CA ASN A 153 16.77 -2.16 26.76
C ASN A 153 18.23 -2.50 26.39
N ALA A 154 19.18 -2.07 27.23
CA ALA A 154 20.61 -2.19 26.94
C ALA A 154 21.08 -3.64 26.71
N SER A 155 20.47 -4.61 27.41
CA SER A 155 20.75 -6.04 27.22
C SER A 155 20.23 -6.58 25.89
N GLU A 156 18.98 -6.27 25.53
CA GLU A 156 18.35 -6.71 24.29
C GLU A 156 18.99 -6.08 23.05
N GLN A 157 19.49 -4.85 23.17
CA GLN A 157 20.22 -4.20 22.08
C GLN A 157 21.50 -4.96 21.71
N THR A 158 22.12 -5.62 22.69
CA THR A 158 23.32 -6.44 22.48
C THR A 158 23.01 -7.77 21.81
N GLU A 159 21.82 -8.33 22.08
CA GLU A 159 21.32 -9.59 21.49
C GLU A 159 20.53 -9.37 20.19
N ARG A 160 20.44 -8.14 19.71
CA ARG A 160 19.69 -7.76 18.51
C ARG A 160 20.18 -8.56 17.31
N ASP A 161 19.25 -9.26 16.65
CA ASP A 161 19.51 -9.92 15.38
C ASP A 161 19.87 -8.88 14.30
N SER A 162 21.15 -8.84 13.93
CA SER A 162 21.69 -7.91 12.95
C SER A 162 21.22 -8.19 11.52
N THR A 163 20.59 -9.34 11.28
CA THR A 163 20.01 -9.69 9.97
C THR A 163 18.66 -9.01 9.73
N LEU A 164 17.95 -8.61 10.80
CA LEU A 164 16.68 -7.89 10.70
C LEU A 164 16.89 -6.42 10.38
N THR A 165 15.96 -5.87 9.59
CA THR A 165 15.99 -4.47 9.17
C THR A 165 15.84 -3.54 10.40
N PRO A 166 16.84 -2.68 10.70
CA PRO A 166 16.82 -1.79 11.87
C PRO A 166 15.61 -0.86 11.87
N GLY A 167 14.94 -0.67 13.00
CA GLY A 167 13.83 0.27 13.20
C GLY A 167 12.43 -0.32 12.94
N GLY A 168 12.32 -1.61 12.61
CA GLY A 168 11.05 -2.33 12.55
C GLY A 168 10.64 -2.84 13.93
N ARG A 169 9.78 -3.86 14.02
CA ARG A 169 9.49 -4.49 15.32
C ARG A 169 10.73 -5.22 15.88
N GLU A 170 11.48 -5.90 15.01
CA GLU A 170 12.74 -6.56 15.38
C GLU A 170 12.61 -7.53 16.59
N GLY A 171 11.47 -8.21 16.69
CA GLY A 171 11.18 -9.12 17.81
C GLY A 171 10.77 -8.45 19.12
N ARG A 172 10.83 -7.11 19.21
CA ARG A 172 10.48 -6.36 20.42
C ARG A 172 9.04 -6.62 20.89
N HIS A 173 8.87 -6.52 22.20
CA HIS A 173 7.56 -6.48 22.83
C HIS A 173 6.76 -5.27 22.34
N LEU A 174 5.44 -5.40 22.33
CA LEU A 174 4.55 -4.32 21.90
C LEU A 174 4.07 -3.54 23.13
N SER A 175 4.29 -2.22 23.10
CA SER A 175 3.78 -1.27 24.07
C SER A 175 2.25 -1.19 24.03
N PRO A 176 1.58 -0.52 24.98
CA PRO A 176 0.13 -0.28 24.89
C PRO A 176 -0.22 0.80 23.84
N HIS A 177 0.75 1.59 23.38
CA HIS A 177 0.53 2.78 22.56
C HIS A 177 0.16 2.44 21.13
N ARG A 178 -0.89 3.08 20.63
CA ARG A 178 -1.38 3.03 19.25
C ARG A 178 -1.44 4.44 18.71
N VAL A 179 -1.25 4.60 17.40
CA VAL A 179 -1.55 5.87 16.75
C VAL A 179 -3.06 6.07 16.72
N ARG A 180 -3.53 7.26 17.07
CA ARG A 180 -4.95 7.64 16.98
C ARG A 180 -5.41 7.54 15.53
N MET A 181 -6.64 7.06 15.34
CA MET A 181 -7.17 6.80 14.00
C MET A 181 -7.31 8.07 13.17
N ASP A 182 -7.68 9.20 13.79
CA ASP A 182 -7.78 10.48 13.09
C ASP A 182 -6.42 10.92 12.54
N HIS A 183 -5.34 10.78 13.31
CA HIS A 183 -3.99 11.08 12.83
C HIS A 183 -3.57 10.18 11.66
N GLN A 184 -3.84 8.86 11.75
CA GLN A 184 -3.58 7.97 10.61
C GLN A 184 -4.36 8.38 9.36
N ARG A 185 -5.62 8.81 9.53
CA ARG A 185 -6.48 9.28 8.43
C ARG A 185 -5.93 10.55 7.78
N ASP A 186 -5.44 11.50 8.56
CA ASP A 186 -4.89 12.76 8.06
C ASP A 186 -3.62 12.50 7.23
N ILE A 187 -2.72 11.63 7.73
CA ILE A 187 -1.53 11.19 6.99
C ILE A 187 -1.90 10.44 5.71
N LEU A 188 -2.88 9.52 5.77
CA LEU A 188 -3.36 8.80 4.59
C LEU A 188 -3.94 9.78 3.55
N ALA A 189 -4.77 10.73 3.96
CA ALA A 189 -5.37 11.72 3.08
C ALA A 189 -4.31 12.58 2.37
N ALA A 190 -3.23 12.95 3.08
CA ALA A 190 -2.12 13.69 2.49
C ALA A 190 -1.41 12.88 1.38
N GLN A 191 -1.17 11.59 1.61
CA GLN A 191 -0.55 10.70 0.62
C GLN A 191 -1.46 10.38 -0.58
N LEU A 192 -2.78 10.23 -0.34
CA LEU A 192 -3.77 10.05 -1.42
C LEU A 192 -3.84 11.28 -2.33
N ARG A 193 -3.77 12.50 -1.76
CA ARG A 193 -3.71 13.74 -2.55
C ARG A 193 -2.45 13.80 -3.43
N LEU A 194 -1.29 13.38 -2.91
CA LEU A 194 -0.08 13.29 -3.72
C LEU A 194 -0.25 12.28 -4.87
N ALA A 195 -0.80 11.09 -4.59
CA ALA A 195 -1.03 10.07 -5.61
C ALA A 195 -2.02 10.54 -6.69
N ALA A 196 -3.08 11.25 -6.30
CA ALA A 196 -4.02 11.88 -7.23
C ALA A 196 -3.33 12.93 -8.11
N LYS A 197 -2.62 13.90 -7.50
CA LYS A 197 -1.84 14.95 -8.18
C LYS A 197 -0.87 14.38 -9.21
N THR A 198 -0.24 13.26 -8.89
CA THR A 198 0.79 12.63 -9.73
C THR A 198 0.26 11.50 -10.62
N GLY A 199 -1.06 11.26 -10.64
CA GLY A 199 -1.69 10.20 -11.43
C GLY A 199 -1.22 8.77 -11.07
N ARG A 200 -0.69 8.57 -9.87
CA ARG A 200 -0.07 7.30 -9.46
C ARG A 200 -1.09 6.31 -8.90
N PRO A 201 -0.97 5.02 -9.23
CA PRO A 201 -1.72 3.98 -8.54
C PRO A 201 -1.27 3.91 -7.07
N VAL A 202 -2.16 3.46 -6.19
CA VAL A 202 -1.87 3.30 -4.77
C VAL A 202 -1.99 1.85 -4.31
N SER A 203 -1.13 1.45 -3.38
CA SER A 203 -1.28 0.21 -2.60
C SER A 203 -1.65 0.54 -1.16
N VAL A 204 -2.78 0.02 -0.71
CA VAL A 204 -3.46 0.48 0.51
C VAL A 204 -3.60 -0.62 1.56
N HIS A 205 -2.94 -0.43 2.71
CA HIS A 205 -3.06 -1.22 3.92
C HIS A 205 -4.38 -0.98 4.66
N GLY A 206 -4.99 -2.03 5.17
CA GLY A 206 -6.23 -1.93 5.91
C GLY A 206 -6.44 -3.05 6.94
N VAL A 207 -6.12 -2.78 8.20
CA VAL A 207 -6.29 -3.77 9.29
C VAL A 207 -7.22 -3.24 10.38
N GLN A 208 -8.35 -3.95 10.56
CA GLN A 208 -9.40 -3.63 11.54
C GLN A 208 -9.94 -2.18 11.46
N ALA A 209 -9.80 -1.55 10.28
CA ALA A 209 -10.19 -0.18 10.02
C ALA A 209 -11.00 -0.03 8.72
N HIS A 210 -11.57 -1.11 8.18
CA HIS A 210 -12.13 -1.14 6.82
C HIS A 210 -13.19 -0.08 6.53
N GLY A 211 -14.10 0.21 7.48
CA GLY A 211 -15.11 1.25 7.31
C GLY A 211 -14.48 2.64 7.19
N VAL A 212 -13.61 3.01 8.14
CA VAL A 212 -12.89 4.29 8.13
C VAL A 212 -11.98 4.40 6.90
N LEU A 213 -11.35 3.29 6.48
CA LEU A 213 -10.53 3.26 5.28
C LEU A 213 -11.35 3.55 4.03
N HIS A 214 -12.49 2.88 3.87
CA HIS A 214 -13.40 3.14 2.76
C HIS A 214 -13.91 4.59 2.77
N GLU A 215 -14.31 5.12 3.92
CA GLU A 215 -14.74 6.53 4.05
C GLU A 215 -13.63 7.51 3.65
N THR A 216 -12.38 7.24 4.05
CA THR A 216 -11.23 8.08 3.74
C THR A 216 -10.92 8.10 2.26
N LEU A 217 -10.96 6.92 1.62
CA LEU A 217 -10.80 6.81 0.17
C LEU A 217 -11.99 7.48 -0.54
N ALA A 218 -13.22 7.24 -0.10
CA ALA A 218 -14.44 7.83 -0.67
C ALA A 218 -14.47 9.35 -0.61
N ALA A 219 -13.85 9.96 0.40
CA ALA A 219 -13.70 11.40 0.47
C ALA A 219 -12.89 11.98 -0.71
N THR A 220 -11.99 11.20 -1.33
CA THR A 220 -11.16 11.67 -2.46
C THR A 220 -11.92 11.78 -3.78
N TRP A 221 -12.98 11.00 -3.97
CA TRP A 221 -13.78 10.99 -5.20
C TRP A 221 -15.21 11.49 -5.02
N LYS A 222 -15.50 12.13 -3.88
CA LYS A 222 -16.81 12.71 -3.61
C LYS A 222 -17.16 13.76 -4.66
N GLY A 223 -18.28 13.59 -5.35
CA GLY A 223 -18.71 14.45 -6.46
C GLY A 223 -18.18 14.04 -7.83
N HIS A 224 -17.37 12.98 -7.90
CA HIS A 224 -16.84 12.40 -9.14
C HIS A 224 -17.35 10.97 -9.36
N GLU A 225 -18.42 10.56 -8.68
CA GLU A 225 -19.00 9.24 -8.82
C GLU A 225 -19.56 9.00 -10.24
N ARG A 226 -19.33 7.79 -10.76
CA ARG A 226 -19.85 7.39 -12.08
C ARG A 226 -21.37 7.32 -12.08
N GLU A 227 -22.00 7.79 -13.15
CA GLU A 227 -23.44 7.61 -13.34
C GLU A 227 -23.76 6.13 -13.61
N VAL A 228 -24.46 5.48 -12.68
CA VAL A 228 -24.90 4.10 -12.90
C VAL A 228 -26.15 4.10 -13.78
N ILE A 229 -25.96 3.95 -15.09
CA ILE A 229 -27.05 3.79 -16.05
C ILE A 229 -27.87 2.54 -15.67
N THR A 230 -29.10 2.77 -15.19
CA THR A 230 -30.02 1.71 -14.77
C THR A 230 -30.35 0.76 -15.94
N ARG A 231 -30.64 -0.52 -15.64
CA ARG A 231 -31.05 -1.53 -16.64
C ARG A 231 -32.18 -1.04 -17.58
N ARG A 232 -33.06 -0.15 -17.10
CA ARG A 232 -34.16 0.44 -17.89
C ARG A 232 -33.65 1.46 -18.92
N LYS A 233 -32.71 2.32 -18.53
CA LYS A 233 -32.06 3.30 -19.42
C LYS A 233 -31.16 2.58 -20.44
N ARG A 234 -30.47 1.51 -20.02
CA ARG A 234 -29.66 0.63 -20.90
C ARG A 234 -30.47 -0.06 -22.00
N ARG A 235 -31.71 -0.51 -21.70
CA ARG A 235 -32.63 -1.07 -22.71
C ARG A 235 -33.15 -0.04 -23.73
N LEU A 236 -33.27 1.23 -23.34
CA LEU A 236 -33.70 2.31 -24.24
C LEU A 236 -32.56 2.78 -25.17
N VAL A 237 -31.32 2.77 -24.67
CA VAL A 237 -30.11 3.06 -25.47
C VAL A 237 -29.85 1.96 -26.51
N ALA A 238 -30.04 0.68 -26.16
CA ALA A 238 -29.82 -0.44 -27.08
C ALA A 238 -30.75 -0.46 -28.32
N SER A 239 -31.83 0.33 -28.34
CA SER A 239 -32.75 0.42 -29.49
C SER A 239 -32.40 1.51 -30.51
N GLY A 240 -31.35 2.30 -30.29
CA GLY A 240 -31.01 3.40 -31.20
C GLY A 240 -29.64 4.03 -30.92
N ALA A 241 -28.61 3.36 -31.40
CA ALA A 241 -27.26 3.85 -31.73
C ALA A 241 -26.33 4.42 -30.64
N GLU A 242 -25.06 4.21 -30.96
CA GLU A 242 -23.80 4.73 -30.42
C GLU A 242 -23.29 4.04 -29.14
N ASP A 243 -22.12 3.42 -29.33
CA ASP A 243 -21.28 2.83 -28.30
C ASP A 243 -20.97 3.97 -27.31
N PHE A 244 -21.60 3.93 -26.13
CA PHE A 244 -21.17 4.73 -24.99
C PHE A 244 -19.84 4.11 -24.53
N SER A 245 -18.78 4.28 -25.32
CA SER A 245 -17.44 4.28 -24.77
C SER A 245 -17.44 5.43 -23.76
N ASP A 246 -17.27 5.11 -22.49
CA ASP A 246 -16.97 6.08 -21.45
C ASP A 246 -15.61 6.73 -21.80
N GLU A 247 -15.58 7.59 -22.82
CA GLU A 247 -14.51 8.54 -23.12
C GLU A 247 -14.68 9.75 -22.19
N ASP A 248 -14.53 9.50 -20.89
CA ASP A 248 -14.20 10.56 -19.93
C ASP A 248 -12.67 10.62 -19.78
N ASP A 249 -11.98 10.80 -20.91
CA ASP A 249 -10.65 11.42 -21.00
C ASP A 249 -10.80 12.93 -20.82
N ASP A 250 -11.50 13.34 -19.76
CA ASP A 250 -11.36 14.67 -19.24
C ASP A 250 -9.97 14.72 -18.59
N ASP A 251 -9.05 15.41 -19.27
CA ASP A 251 -7.66 15.72 -18.88
C ASP A 251 -7.59 16.60 -17.60
N SER A 252 -8.71 16.70 -16.87
CA SER A 252 -8.81 17.41 -15.60
C SER A 252 -8.13 16.62 -14.48
N GLU A 253 -7.43 17.35 -13.61
CA GLU A 253 -6.79 16.77 -12.42
C GLU A 253 -7.87 16.15 -11.51
N LYS A 254 -7.91 14.82 -11.49
CA LYS A 254 -8.85 14.04 -10.67
C LYS A 254 -8.39 14.06 -9.20
N PRO A 255 -9.27 14.33 -8.22
CA PRO A 255 -8.88 14.43 -6.80
C PRO A 255 -8.63 13.08 -6.12
N TYR A 256 -8.66 11.98 -6.88
CA TYR A 256 -8.50 10.61 -6.40
C TYR A 256 -7.44 9.86 -7.21
N PRO A 257 -6.74 8.87 -6.62
CA PRO A 257 -5.85 8.00 -7.37
C PRO A 257 -6.62 7.23 -8.45
N PRO A 258 -6.09 7.08 -9.68
CA PRO A 258 -6.80 6.42 -10.77
C PRO A 258 -7.03 4.93 -10.52
N ARG A 259 -6.13 4.29 -9.76
CA ARG A 259 -6.11 2.85 -9.48
C ARG A 259 -5.72 2.60 -8.03
N ILE A 260 -6.43 1.70 -7.37
CA ILE A 260 -6.27 1.42 -5.95
C ILE A 260 -6.19 -0.10 -5.78
N CYS A 261 -5.07 -0.58 -5.24
CA CYS A 261 -4.93 -1.95 -4.75
C CYS A 261 -5.21 -1.99 -3.24
N LEU A 262 -6.13 -2.85 -2.82
CA LEU A 262 -6.30 -3.20 -1.42
C LEU A 262 -5.29 -4.31 -1.08
N HIS A 263 -4.22 -3.91 -0.40
CA HIS A 263 -3.10 -4.78 -0.04
C HIS A 263 -3.54 -5.86 0.95
N SER A 264 -3.15 -7.11 0.71
CA SER A 264 -3.44 -8.29 1.55
C SER A 264 -4.84 -8.28 2.15
N PHE A 265 -5.85 -8.10 1.30
CA PHE A 265 -7.21 -7.84 1.74
C PHE A 265 -7.77 -8.98 2.59
N SER A 266 -8.12 -8.67 3.84
CA SER A 266 -8.55 -9.65 4.84
C SER A 266 -9.95 -9.37 5.40
N ALA A 267 -10.71 -8.45 4.79
CA ALA A 267 -12.08 -8.13 5.17
C ALA A 267 -13.09 -9.15 4.61
N SER A 268 -14.37 -9.02 4.97
CA SER A 268 -15.42 -9.93 4.47
C SER A 268 -15.88 -9.57 3.05
N VAL A 269 -16.64 -10.47 2.43
CA VAL A 269 -17.26 -10.23 1.11
C VAL A 269 -18.20 -9.01 1.13
N GLU A 270 -18.87 -8.74 2.26
CA GLU A 270 -19.72 -7.54 2.40
C GLU A 270 -18.92 -6.25 2.30
N VAL A 271 -17.73 -6.22 2.89
CA VAL A 271 -16.81 -5.08 2.76
C VAL A 271 -16.29 -5.00 1.33
N LEU A 272 -15.91 -6.13 0.72
CA LEU A 272 -15.46 -6.17 -0.68
C LEU A 272 -16.51 -5.55 -1.62
N LYS A 273 -17.80 -5.88 -1.43
CA LYS A 273 -18.89 -5.33 -2.24
C LYS A 273 -18.99 -3.81 -2.20
N GLN A 274 -18.54 -3.15 -1.12
CA GLN A 274 -18.49 -1.69 -1.05
C GLN A 274 -17.45 -1.14 -2.03
N TYR A 275 -16.28 -1.78 -2.10
CA TYR A 275 -15.21 -1.43 -3.03
C TYR A 275 -15.50 -1.82 -4.49
N LEU A 276 -16.43 -2.75 -4.72
CA LEU A 276 -16.88 -3.12 -6.07
C LEU A 276 -18.10 -2.30 -6.54
N ASN A 277 -18.46 -1.24 -5.82
CA ASN A 277 -19.58 -0.39 -6.22
C ASN A 277 -19.26 0.31 -7.57
N PRO A 278 -20.08 0.14 -8.62
CA PRO A 278 -19.84 0.72 -9.93
C PRO A 278 -19.82 2.26 -9.96
N THR A 279 -20.31 2.93 -8.90
CA THR A 279 -20.20 4.39 -8.77
C THR A 279 -18.77 4.85 -8.49
N ILE A 280 -17.90 3.97 -7.99
CA ILE A 280 -16.51 4.33 -7.67
C ILE A 280 -15.77 4.63 -9.00
N PRO A 281 -15.17 5.83 -9.14
CA PRO A 281 -14.52 6.20 -10.39
C PRO A 281 -13.11 5.64 -10.53
N ALA A 282 -12.45 5.28 -9.42
CA ALA A 282 -11.15 4.62 -9.40
C ALA A 282 -11.26 3.13 -9.78
N ARG A 283 -10.26 2.60 -10.47
CA ARG A 283 -10.16 1.16 -10.73
C ARG A 283 -9.67 0.43 -9.47
N ILE A 284 -10.48 -0.50 -8.96
CA ILE A 284 -10.14 -1.26 -7.75
C ILE A 284 -9.53 -2.62 -8.09
N PHE A 285 -8.41 -2.92 -7.44
CA PHE A 285 -7.74 -4.21 -7.39
C PHE A 285 -7.65 -4.71 -5.95
N VAL A 286 -7.52 -6.02 -5.80
CA VAL A 286 -7.33 -6.68 -4.50
C VAL A 286 -6.17 -7.64 -4.62
N SER A 287 -5.13 -7.45 -3.81
CA SER A 287 -4.04 -8.41 -3.71
C SER A 287 -4.24 -9.36 -2.52
N LEU A 288 -3.70 -10.56 -2.69
CA LEU A 288 -3.77 -11.64 -1.72
C LEU A 288 -2.38 -12.26 -1.57
N SER A 289 -2.07 -12.72 -0.36
CA SER A 289 -0.78 -13.35 -0.03
C SER A 289 -0.98 -14.62 0.80
N THR A 290 -0.10 -15.60 0.63
CA THR A 290 -0.09 -16.79 1.49
C THR A 290 0.16 -16.40 2.95
N ALA A 291 1.08 -15.47 3.19
CA ALA A 291 1.52 -15.06 4.52
C ALA A 291 0.39 -14.46 5.37
N VAL A 292 -0.50 -13.66 4.77
CA VAL A 292 -1.62 -13.03 5.48
C VAL A 292 -2.88 -13.86 5.35
N ASN A 293 -3.29 -14.16 4.12
CA ASN A 293 -4.61 -14.69 3.82
C ASN A 293 -4.75 -16.17 4.15
N LEU A 294 -3.69 -16.95 3.98
CA LEU A 294 -3.70 -18.42 4.14
C LEU A 294 -3.02 -18.89 5.44
N SER A 295 -2.75 -17.96 6.37
CA SER A 295 -2.04 -18.25 7.63
C SER A 295 -2.77 -19.20 8.58
N THR A 296 -4.10 -19.30 8.49
CA THR A 296 -4.93 -20.19 9.30
C THR A 296 -6.08 -20.78 8.47
N ASN A 297 -6.66 -21.90 8.91
CA ASN A 297 -7.84 -22.49 8.24
C ASN A 297 -9.02 -21.50 8.18
N ALA A 298 -9.21 -20.69 9.23
CA ALA A 298 -10.30 -19.71 9.28
C ALA A 298 -10.07 -18.54 8.31
N SER A 299 -8.83 -18.01 8.23
CA SER A 299 -8.50 -16.95 7.27
C SER A 299 -8.54 -17.47 5.84
N CYS A 300 -8.10 -18.71 5.60
CA CYS A 300 -8.17 -19.37 4.30
C CYS A 300 -9.62 -19.49 3.81
N ALA A 301 -10.54 -20.06 4.62
CA ALA A 301 -11.95 -20.19 4.24
C ALA A 301 -12.60 -18.84 3.90
N LYS A 302 -12.31 -17.80 4.69
CA LYS A 302 -12.79 -16.44 4.42
C LYS A 302 -12.20 -15.86 3.11
N THR A 303 -10.92 -16.13 2.87
CA THR A 303 -10.22 -15.71 1.65
C THR A 303 -10.83 -16.37 0.43
N ASP A 304 -11.20 -17.65 0.50
CA ASP A 304 -11.85 -18.35 -0.61
C ASP A 304 -13.17 -17.68 -1.01
N GLU A 305 -13.97 -17.24 -0.03
CA GLU A 305 -15.20 -16.49 -0.29
C GLU A 305 -14.92 -15.17 -1.00
N VAL A 306 -13.87 -14.45 -0.58
CA VAL A 306 -13.40 -13.21 -1.23
C VAL A 306 -12.95 -13.48 -2.66
N ILE A 307 -12.12 -14.50 -2.90
CA ILE A 307 -11.63 -14.87 -4.24
C ILE A 307 -12.81 -15.20 -5.16
N ARG A 308 -13.78 -15.99 -4.71
CA ARG A 308 -14.97 -16.33 -5.52
C ARG A 308 -15.81 -15.09 -5.87
N ALA A 309 -15.88 -14.11 -4.97
CA ALA A 309 -16.68 -12.90 -5.17
C ALA A 309 -15.96 -11.81 -5.99
N LEU A 310 -14.63 -11.82 -6.05
CA LEU A 310 -13.83 -10.81 -6.73
C LEU A 310 -13.97 -10.95 -8.26
N PRO A 311 -14.14 -9.86 -9.03
CA PRO A 311 -14.06 -9.92 -10.49
C PRO A 311 -12.70 -10.44 -10.96
N ASP A 312 -12.69 -11.25 -12.01
CA ASP A 312 -11.48 -11.89 -12.53
C ASP A 312 -10.38 -10.87 -12.92
N ASP A 313 -10.80 -9.69 -13.37
CA ASP A 313 -9.92 -8.58 -13.79
C ASP A 313 -9.41 -7.71 -12.63
N SER A 314 -9.87 -7.94 -11.40
CA SER A 314 -9.48 -7.20 -10.19
C SER A 314 -8.51 -7.98 -9.29
N VAL A 315 -8.16 -9.21 -9.66
CA VAL A 315 -7.33 -10.11 -8.84
C VAL A 315 -5.85 -9.78 -9.05
N LEU A 316 -5.15 -9.45 -7.97
CA LEU A 316 -3.69 -9.39 -7.89
C LEU A 316 -3.20 -10.41 -6.86
N VAL A 317 -1.90 -10.70 -6.88
CA VAL A 317 -1.23 -11.53 -5.87
C VAL A 317 0.07 -10.89 -5.43
N GLU A 318 0.50 -11.23 -4.23
CA GLU A 318 1.74 -10.76 -3.64
C GLU A 318 2.30 -11.81 -2.65
N SER A 319 3.56 -11.65 -2.27
CA SER A 319 4.18 -12.52 -1.26
C SER A 319 3.94 -12.04 0.17
N ASP A 320 3.87 -10.72 0.35
CA ASP A 320 3.95 -10.02 1.63
C ASP A 320 5.17 -10.47 2.49
N LEU A 321 6.32 -10.65 1.84
CA LEU A 321 7.57 -11.01 2.49
C LEU A 321 8.61 -9.89 2.40
N HIS A 322 9.36 -9.70 3.48
CA HIS A 322 10.46 -8.74 3.58
C HIS A 322 11.78 -9.21 2.91
N ILE A 323 11.78 -10.36 2.25
CA ILE A 323 12.98 -10.97 1.64
C ILE A 323 12.71 -11.41 0.21
N ALA A 324 13.61 -11.06 -0.71
CA ALA A 324 13.64 -11.61 -2.06
C ALA A 324 14.33 -13.00 -2.10
N GLY A 325 14.26 -13.65 -3.25
CA GLY A 325 14.85 -14.97 -3.50
C GLY A 325 13.83 -16.12 -3.43
N LYS A 326 14.34 -17.36 -3.37
CA LYS A 326 13.54 -18.58 -3.55
C LYS A 326 12.30 -18.65 -2.66
N ARG A 327 12.40 -18.25 -1.39
CA ARG A 327 11.26 -18.30 -0.46
C ARG A 327 10.11 -17.38 -0.90
N MET A 328 10.42 -16.24 -1.50
CA MET A 328 9.41 -15.35 -2.07
C MET A 328 8.77 -15.96 -3.31
N ASP A 329 9.58 -16.54 -4.20
CA ASP A 329 9.08 -17.24 -5.38
C ASP A 329 8.16 -18.42 -5.03
N ASP A 330 8.50 -19.19 -3.99
CA ASP A 330 7.68 -20.30 -3.50
C ASP A 330 6.33 -19.76 -2.97
N ALA A 331 6.36 -18.69 -2.17
CA ALA A 331 5.15 -18.07 -1.63
C ALA A 331 4.24 -17.47 -2.72
N LEU A 332 4.83 -16.87 -3.76
CA LEU A 332 4.11 -16.38 -4.94
C LEU A 332 3.45 -17.54 -5.69
N GLU A 333 4.19 -18.61 -5.96
CA GLU A 333 3.64 -19.79 -6.64
C GLU A 333 2.48 -20.40 -5.85
N ASP A 334 2.61 -20.52 -4.52
CA ASP A 334 1.56 -21.03 -3.66
C ASP A 334 0.26 -20.22 -3.78
N ILE A 335 0.34 -18.88 -3.71
CA ILE A 335 -0.86 -18.04 -3.82
C ILE A 335 -1.45 -18.04 -5.23
N TYR A 336 -0.62 -18.10 -6.28
CA TYR A 336 -1.09 -18.28 -7.66
C TYR A 336 -1.91 -19.57 -7.80
N ARG A 337 -1.38 -20.70 -7.30
CA ARG A 337 -2.05 -22.00 -7.34
C ARG A 337 -3.37 -21.97 -6.57
N HIS A 338 -3.37 -21.43 -5.36
CA HIS A 338 -4.58 -21.32 -4.52
C HIS A 338 -5.67 -20.48 -5.19
N VAL A 339 -5.32 -19.30 -5.71
CA VAL A 339 -6.27 -18.45 -6.43
C VAL A 339 -6.84 -19.16 -7.66
N CYS A 340 -6.00 -19.83 -8.45
CA CYS A 340 -6.45 -20.58 -9.63
C CYS A 340 -7.39 -21.72 -9.25
N GLU A 341 -7.08 -22.48 -8.18
CA GLU A 341 -7.93 -23.55 -7.67
C GLU A 341 -9.32 -23.03 -7.28
N VAL A 342 -9.38 -21.96 -6.47
CA VAL A 342 -10.66 -21.39 -6.01
C VAL A 342 -11.47 -20.79 -7.17
N LYS A 343 -10.80 -20.23 -8.17
CA LYS A 343 -11.43 -19.67 -9.38
C LYS A 343 -11.81 -20.72 -10.43
N GLY A 344 -11.28 -21.94 -10.32
CA GLY A 344 -11.39 -22.96 -11.35
C GLY A 344 -10.64 -22.59 -12.64
N TRP A 345 -9.55 -21.83 -12.54
CA TRP A 345 -8.68 -21.52 -13.66
C TRP A 345 -7.58 -22.57 -13.80
N GLU A 346 -7.23 -22.91 -15.05
CA GLU A 346 -5.97 -23.59 -15.31
C GLU A 346 -4.81 -22.65 -14.93
N LEU A 347 -3.74 -23.19 -14.35
CA LEU A 347 -2.68 -22.39 -13.75
C LEU A 347 -2.04 -21.42 -14.75
N GLU A 348 -1.74 -21.88 -15.98
CA GLU A 348 -1.12 -21.04 -17.01
C GLU A 348 -2.03 -19.86 -17.40
N GLU A 349 -3.33 -20.11 -17.53
CA GLU A 349 -4.33 -19.07 -17.84
C GLU A 349 -4.49 -18.10 -16.67
N GLY A 350 -4.56 -18.61 -15.44
CA GLY A 350 -4.67 -17.78 -14.25
C GLY A 350 -3.46 -16.86 -14.06
N VAL A 351 -2.24 -17.36 -14.29
CA VAL A 351 -1.02 -16.54 -14.29
C VAL A 351 -1.08 -15.43 -15.33
N LYS A 352 -1.49 -15.73 -16.57
CA LYS A 352 -1.65 -14.72 -17.64
C LYS A 352 -2.69 -13.66 -17.30
N ARG A 353 -3.82 -14.07 -16.71
CA ARG A 353 -4.88 -13.14 -16.26
C ARG A 353 -4.36 -12.17 -15.20
N ILE A 354 -3.73 -12.70 -14.15
CA ILE A 354 -3.20 -11.87 -13.07
C ILE A 354 -2.06 -10.97 -13.58
N ALA A 355 -1.23 -11.44 -14.52
CA ALA A 355 -0.23 -10.61 -15.16
C ALA A 355 -0.85 -9.43 -15.93
N LYS A 356 -1.94 -9.66 -16.67
CA LYS A 356 -2.71 -8.59 -17.33
C LYS A 356 -3.33 -7.62 -16.32
N ASN A 357 -3.86 -8.12 -15.21
CA ASN A 357 -4.40 -7.26 -14.15
C ASN A 357 -3.30 -6.39 -13.53
N TYR A 358 -2.11 -6.95 -13.32
CA TYR A 358 -0.94 -6.21 -12.84
C TYR A 358 -0.48 -5.16 -13.86
N GLU A 359 -0.48 -5.49 -15.15
CA GLU A 359 -0.21 -4.53 -16.22
C GLU A 359 -1.19 -3.34 -16.16
N GLU A 360 -2.50 -3.60 -16.06
CA GLU A 360 -3.52 -2.55 -15.92
C GLU A 360 -3.32 -1.73 -14.64
N PHE A 361 -2.93 -2.39 -13.53
CA PHE A 361 -2.64 -1.69 -12.28
C PHE A 361 -1.43 -0.75 -12.40
N ILE A 362 -0.36 -1.14 -13.09
CA ILE A 362 0.86 -0.32 -13.24
C ILE A 362 0.72 0.76 -14.31
N PHE A 363 0.18 0.43 -15.49
CA PHE A 363 0.16 1.35 -16.64
C PHE A 363 -1.18 2.04 -16.89
N GLY A 364 -2.28 1.46 -16.41
CA GLY A 364 -3.62 1.89 -16.78
C GLY A 364 -4.09 1.15 -18.03
N ARG A 365 -5.21 1.62 -18.61
CA ARG A 365 -5.75 1.06 -19.85
C ARG A 365 -4.84 1.34 -21.04
#